data_AF-A0A5C8M9Q3-F1
#
_entry.id   AF-A0A5C8M9Q3-F1
#
_cell.length_a   1.000
_cell.length_b   1.000
_cell.length_c   1.000
_cell.angle_alpha   90.00
_cell.angle_beta   90.00
_cell.angle_gamma   90.00
#
_symmetry.space_group_name_H-M   'P 1'
#
loop_
_entity.id
_entity.type
_entity.pdbx_description
1 polymer ?
#
loop_
_entity_poly.entity_id
_entity_poly.type
_entity_poly.pdbx_seq_one_letter_code
_entity_poly.pdbx_strand_id
1 'polypeptide(L)'
;MYESWMNSISPFVRAARIMKSFSLAGEWMDHDHVYTYIEQGEAEFFLSGVKYAAREGDVLLMHPFMSHVIRSTSTQPLIQYIFHFDLYADEERSLLTDTAATNDHKKNQTEREMKLASIIPISHIQLADRIDLKKRFLLMHREFQEKRQGYSLITKSICLELLYLFFKNQTEPKIKRGK
;
A
#
# COMPACT_ATOMS: atom_id res chain seq x y z
N MET A 1 -5.06 9.77 -15.86
CA MET A 1 -5.20 10.31 -14.49
C MET A 1 -4.07 11.30 -14.26
N TYR A 2 -4.29 12.59 -14.52
CA TYR A 2 -3.34 13.65 -14.15
C TYR A 2 -4.05 14.54 -13.14
N GLU A 3 -3.68 14.41 -11.87
CA GLU A 3 -4.28 15.19 -10.80
C GLU A 3 -3.22 16.12 -10.21
N SER A 4 -3.54 17.42 -10.13
CA SER A 4 -2.59 18.46 -9.70
C SER A 4 -1.98 18.19 -8.32
N TRP A 5 -2.69 17.48 -7.44
CA TRP A 5 -2.19 17.10 -6.12
C TRP A 5 -0.98 16.17 -6.20
N MET A 6 -0.79 15.39 -7.27
CA MET A 6 0.36 14.50 -7.42
C MET A 6 1.70 15.25 -7.45
N ASN A 7 1.70 16.52 -7.87
CA ASN A 7 2.90 17.36 -7.82
C ASN A 7 3.21 17.88 -6.39
N SER A 8 2.28 17.73 -5.46
CA SER A 8 2.38 18.24 -4.09
C SER A 8 2.70 17.17 -3.04
N ILE A 9 2.65 15.90 -3.41
CA ILE A 9 2.87 14.81 -2.45
C ILE A 9 4.34 14.68 -2.09
N SER A 10 4.60 14.27 -0.87
CA SER A 10 5.95 14.03 -0.38
C SER A 10 5.91 12.88 0.63
N PRO A 11 5.79 11.63 0.16
CA PRO A 11 5.46 10.53 1.06
C PRO A 11 6.46 10.31 2.19
N PHE A 12 5.95 9.93 3.36
CA PHE A 12 6.77 9.50 4.50
C PHE A 12 6.52 8.03 4.78
N VAL A 13 7.55 7.19 4.59
CA VAL A 13 7.46 5.74 4.84
C VAL A 13 7.61 5.46 6.34
N ARG A 14 6.58 4.86 6.93
CA ARG A 14 6.48 4.55 8.37
C ARG A 14 6.99 3.17 8.72
N ALA A 15 6.81 2.21 7.81
CA ALA A 15 7.24 0.84 7.98
C ALA A 15 7.44 0.18 6.62
N ALA A 16 8.40 -0.74 6.52
CA ALA A 16 8.56 -1.65 5.39
C ALA A 16 8.83 -3.06 5.92
N ARG A 17 8.01 -4.03 5.53
CA ARG A 17 7.97 -5.39 6.07
C ARG A 17 7.79 -6.43 4.98
N ILE A 18 8.46 -7.57 5.14
CA ILE A 18 8.19 -8.79 4.37
C ILE A 18 7.53 -9.78 5.31
N MET A 19 6.28 -10.15 5.04
CA MET A 19 5.53 -11.10 5.86
C MET A 19 5.35 -12.42 5.11
N LYS A 20 5.50 -13.53 5.85
CA LYS A 20 5.24 -14.89 5.36
C LYS A 20 4.28 -15.58 6.33
N SER A 21 3.13 -16.00 5.84
CA SER A 21 2.08 -16.63 6.65
C SER A 21 1.56 -17.90 5.99
N PHE A 22 1.47 -18.99 6.75
CA PHE A 22 0.85 -20.24 6.28
C PHE A 22 -0.67 -20.26 6.50
N SER A 23 -1.14 -19.48 7.47
CA SER A 23 -2.55 -19.24 7.74
C SER A 23 -2.69 -17.82 8.25
N LEU A 24 -3.30 -16.94 7.46
CA LEU A 24 -3.60 -15.57 7.83
C LEU A 24 -5.11 -15.39 7.90
N ALA A 25 -5.61 -14.92 9.04
CA ALA A 25 -6.97 -14.46 9.23
C ALA A 25 -6.95 -13.36 10.29
N GLY A 26 -7.44 -12.17 9.95
CA GLY A 26 -7.49 -11.06 10.90
C GLY A 26 -8.19 -9.84 10.33
N GLU A 27 -8.40 -8.86 11.20
CA GLU A 27 -9.00 -7.57 10.90
C GLU A 27 -8.04 -6.46 11.35
N TRP A 28 -7.88 -5.45 10.50
CA TRP A 28 -7.00 -4.32 10.73
C TRP A 28 -7.66 -3.02 10.30
N MET A 29 -7.18 -1.93 10.90
CA MET A 29 -7.47 -0.57 10.52
C MET A 29 -6.25 0.26 10.88
N ASP A 30 -5.62 0.87 9.89
CA ASP A 30 -4.41 1.68 10.06
C ASP A 30 -4.73 3.17 9.88
N HIS A 31 -3.96 4.05 10.53
CA HIS A 31 -4.13 5.51 10.44
C HIS A 31 -3.32 6.15 9.29
N ASP A 32 -2.62 5.31 8.53
CA ASP A 32 -1.76 5.63 7.40
C ASP A 32 -2.22 4.84 6.16
N HIS A 33 -1.55 5.05 5.03
CA HIS A 33 -1.78 4.24 3.84
C HIS A 33 -1.02 2.93 3.94
N VAL A 34 -1.62 1.85 3.44
CA VAL A 34 -1.00 0.53 3.39
C VAL A 34 -0.90 0.06 1.94
N TYR A 35 0.33 -0.15 1.48
CA TYR A 35 0.61 -0.77 0.18
C TYR A 35 1.03 -2.21 0.40
N THR A 36 0.32 -3.15 -0.21
CA THR A 36 0.56 -4.59 -0.06
C THR A 36 0.72 -5.25 -1.43
N TYR A 37 1.92 -5.70 -1.76
CA TYR A 37 2.18 -6.53 -2.94
C TYR A 37 2.20 -8.01 -2.56
N ILE A 38 1.46 -8.83 -3.31
CA ILE A 38 1.41 -10.28 -3.15
C ILE A 38 2.52 -10.90 -4.01
N GLU A 39 3.60 -11.31 -3.36
CA GLU A 39 4.73 -11.98 -4.01
C GLU A 39 4.47 -13.49 -4.21
N GLN A 40 3.67 -14.11 -3.34
CA GLN A 40 3.33 -15.52 -3.44
C GLN A 40 2.02 -15.81 -2.69
N GLY A 41 1.29 -16.82 -3.15
CA GLY A 41 0.07 -17.30 -2.49
C GLY A 41 -1.18 -16.54 -2.93
N GLU A 42 -2.27 -16.78 -2.21
CA GLU A 42 -3.58 -16.20 -2.51
C GLU A 42 -4.30 -15.82 -1.21
N ALA A 43 -5.05 -14.74 -1.26
CA ALA A 43 -5.86 -14.27 -0.14
C ALA A 43 -7.10 -13.50 -0.60
N GLU A 44 -8.11 -13.49 0.25
CA GLU A 44 -9.26 -12.61 0.13
C GLU A 44 -9.06 -11.39 1.02
N PHE A 45 -9.22 -10.20 0.44
CA PHE A 45 -9.25 -8.93 1.14
C PHE A 45 -10.67 -8.39 1.12
N PHE A 46 -11.25 -8.15 2.28
CA PHE A 46 -12.53 -7.44 2.41
C PHE A 46 -12.22 -6.00 2.79
N LEU A 47 -12.23 -5.09 1.81
CA LEU A 47 -11.89 -3.69 1.98
C LEU A 47 -13.19 -2.88 2.03
N SER A 48 -13.51 -2.25 3.17
CA SER A 48 -14.78 -1.52 3.36
C SER A 48 -16.02 -2.35 2.95
N GLY A 49 -16.00 -3.65 3.24
CA GLY A 49 -17.09 -4.59 2.92
C GLY A 49 -17.09 -5.14 1.49
N VAL A 50 -16.20 -4.68 0.61
CA VAL A 50 -16.05 -5.21 -0.76
C VAL A 50 -14.96 -6.27 -0.80
N LYS A 51 -15.29 -7.44 -1.37
CA LYS A 51 -14.35 -8.56 -1.49
C LYS A 51 -13.48 -8.43 -2.73
N TYR A 52 -12.17 -8.57 -2.53
CA TYR A 52 -11.14 -8.64 -3.57
C TYR A 52 -10.36 -9.96 -3.42
N ALA A 53 -10.32 -10.76 -4.48
CA ALA A 53 -9.43 -11.92 -4.55
C ALA A 53 -8.05 -11.46 -5.03
N ALA A 54 -7.04 -11.63 -4.20
CA ALA A 54 -5.66 -11.26 -4.47
C ALA A 54 -4.79 -12.50 -4.61
N ARG A 55 -3.88 -12.45 -5.58
CA ARG A 55 -2.93 -13.51 -5.92
C ARG A 55 -1.59 -12.91 -6.29
N GLU A 56 -0.60 -13.77 -6.54
CA GLU A 56 0.72 -13.34 -7.00
C GLU A 56 0.66 -12.30 -8.13
N GLY A 57 1.37 -11.19 -7.92
CA GLY A 57 1.41 -10.06 -8.84
C GLY A 57 0.42 -8.95 -8.52
N ASP A 58 -0.55 -9.18 -7.63
CA ASP A 58 -1.50 -8.14 -7.22
C ASP A 58 -0.87 -7.18 -6.20
N VAL A 59 -1.23 -5.91 -6.33
CA VAL A 59 -0.99 -4.86 -5.35
C VAL A 59 -2.33 -4.39 -4.83
N LEU A 60 -2.46 -4.31 -3.50
CA LEU A 60 -3.55 -3.61 -2.83
C LEU A 60 -3.06 -2.30 -2.23
N LEU A 61 -3.85 -1.24 -2.38
CA LEU A 61 -3.60 0.09 -1.81
C LEU A 61 -4.79 0.50 -0.95
N MET A 62 -4.56 0.57 0.36
CA MET A 62 -5.57 0.94 1.34
C MET A 62 -5.28 2.36 1.84
N HIS A 63 -6.31 3.20 1.88
CA HIS A 63 -6.22 4.56 2.42
C HIS A 63 -6.37 4.54 3.96
N PRO A 64 -6.02 5.63 4.67
CA PRO A 64 -6.16 5.72 6.11
C PRO A 64 -7.58 5.39 6.58
N PHE A 65 -7.66 4.67 7.69
CA PHE A 65 -8.88 4.22 8.36
C PHE A 65 -9.79 3.32 7.51
N MET A 66 -9.27 2.74 6.42
CA MET A 66 -9.95 1.68 5.70
C MET A 66 -9.93 0.40 6.54
N SER A 67 -11.08 0.00 7.06
CA SER A 67 -11.24 -1.33 7.68
C SER A 67 -10.99 -2.41 6.63
N HIS A 68 -10.15 -3.37 6.98
CA HIS A 68 -9.84 -4.49 6.10
C HIS A 68 -9.70 -5.80 6.86
N VAL A 69 -10.29 -6.85 6.28
CA VAL A 69 -10.14 -8.24 6.72
C VAL A 69 -9.35 -9.01 5.67
N ILE A 70 -8.33 -9.75 6.09
CA ILE A 70 -7.50 -10.57 5.19
C ILE A 70 -7.62 -12.02 5.59
N ARG A 71 -7.87 -12.89 4.61
CA ARG A 71 -7.90 -14.35 4.79
C ARG A 71 -7.09 -15.05 3.70
N SER A 72 -6.05 -15.79 4.06
CA SER A 72 -5.34 -16.65 3.11
C SER A 72 -6.25 -17.78 2.61
N THR A 73 -6.20 -18.07 1.30
CA THR A 73 -7.09 -19.05 0.65
C THR A 73 -6.38 -20.23 0.00
N SER A 74 -5.07 -20.14 -0.22
CA SER A 74 -4.28 -21.24 -0.80
C SER A 74 -3.50 -22.02 0.26
N THR A 75 -3.04 -23.21 -0.12
CA THR A 75 -2.17 -24.06 0.70
C THR A 75 -0.71 -23.63 0.68
N GLN A 76 -0.34 -22.76 -0.27
CA GLN A 76 0.98 -22.14 -0.33
C GLN A 76 1.06 -21.00 0.68
N PRO A 77 2.24 -20.74 1.27
CA PRO A 77 2.38 -19.61 2.17
C PRO A 77 2.14 -18.31 1.39
N LEU A 78 1.36 -17.42 2.00
CA LEU A 78 1.15 -16.07 1.54
C LEU A 78 2.40 -15.24 1.87
N ILE A 79 3.05 -14.69 0.85
CA ILE A 79 4.21 -13.79 1.00
C ILE A 79 3.79 -12.39 0.56
N GLN A 80 3.91 -11.43 1.48
CA GLN A 80 3.47 -10.06 1.28
C GLN A 80 4.62 -9.10 1.49
N TYR A 81 4.76 -8.15 0.57
CA TYR A 81 5.64 -7.00 0.70
C TYR A 81 4.76 -5.82 1.07
N ILE A 82 4.88 -5.38 2.32
CA ILE A 82 3.99 -4.39 2.93
C ILE A 82 4.80 -3.17 3.30
N PHE A 83 4.34 -1.99 2.91
CA PHE A 83 4.85 -0.76 3.50
C PHE A 83 3.71 0.18 3.87
N HIS A 84 3.91 0.89 4.98
CA HIS A 84 3.02 1.90 5.51
C HIS A 84 3.58 3.28 5.18
N PHE A 85 2.73 4.23 4.83
CA PHE A 85 3.16 5.59 4.53
C PHE A 85 2.10 6.66 4.75
N ASP A 86 2.53 7.88 5.05
CA ASP A 86 1.71 9.07 4.82
C ASP A 86 1.97 9.60 3.41
N LEU A 87 0.93 10.13 2.76
CA LEU A 87 1.04 10.75 1.45
C LEU A 87 1.77 12.10 1.51
N TYR A 88 1.61 12.82 2.62
CA TYR A 88 2.28 14.08 2.91
C TYR A 88 3.14 13.95 4.16
N ALA A 89 4.46 14.15 4.00
CA ALA A 89 5.37 14.27 5.12
C ALA A 89 4.93 15.42 6.05
N ASP A 90 4.87 15.10 7.33
CA ASP A 90 4.38 15.98 8.38
C ASP A 90 5.14 15.66 9.66
N GLU A 91 5.74 16.68 10.28
CA GLU A 91 6.68 16.50 11.39
C GLU A 91 6.00 15.84 12.59
N GLU A 92 4.82 16.31 12.98
CA GLU A 92 4.09 15.76 14.14
C GLU A 92 3.66 14.32 13.88
N ARG A 93 3.07 14.06 12.69
CA ARG A 93 2.65 12.71 12.32
C ARG A 93 3.84 11.75 12.21
N SER A 94 5.01 12.21 11.79
CA SER A 94 6.20 11.36 11.64
C SER A 94 6.72 10.79 12.95
N LEU A 95 6.32 11.37 14.09
CA LEU A 95 6.67 10.91 15.44
C LEU A 95 5.80 9.72 15.91
N LEU A 96 4.69 9.44 15.24
CA LEU A 96 3.83 8.30 15.57
C LEU A 96 4.56 6.98 15.24
N THR A 97 4.75 6.13 16.24
CA THR A 97 5.49 4.87 16.12
C THR A 97 4.63 3.67 15.74
N ASP A 98 3.33 3.74 16.01
CA ASP A 98 2.37 2.65 15.75
C ASP A 98 1.61 2.90 14.46
N THR A 99 1.30 1.85 13.69
CA THR A 99 0.49 1.95 12.45
C THR A 99 -1.01 1.79 12.70
N ALA A 100 -1.38 1.13 13.80
CA ALA A 100 -2.77 0.87 14.14
C ALA A 100 -3.56 2.17 14.40
N ALA A 101 -4.78 2.22 13.88
CA ALA A 101 -5.67 3.34 14.10
C ALA A 101 -6.19 3.39 15.54
N THR A 102 -6.16 4.58 16.13
CA THR A 102 -6.80 4.91 17.40
C THR A 102 -7.83 6.03 17.19
N ASN A 103 -8.73 6.23 18.14
CA ASN A 103 -9.74 7.28 18.07
C ASN A 103 -9.12 8.69 17.97
N ASP A 104 -7.95 8.92 18.55
CA ASP A 104 -7.28 10.23 18.51
C ASP A 104 -6.62 10.50 17.16
N HIS A 105 -6.10 9.47 16.48
CA HIS A 105 -5.58 9.61 15.11
C HIS A 105 -6.67 10.06 14.13
N LYS A 106 -7.91 9.62 14.33
CA LYS A 106 -9.04 9.96 13.45
C LYS A 106 -9.41 11.44 13.54
N LYS A 107 -9.26 12.07 14.71
CA LYS A 107 -9.52 13.52 14.89
C LYS A 107 -8.48 14.38 14.17
N ASN A 108 -7.25 13.89 14.06
CA ASN A 108 -6.13 14.58 13.41
C ASN A 108 -5.94 14.12 11.94
N GLN A 109 -6.95 13.48 11.36
CA GLN A 109 -6.90 13.09 9.95
C GLN A 109 -6.95 14.35 9.09
N THR A 110 -5.90 14.57 8.30
CA THR A 110 -5.90 15.65 7.33
C THR A 110 -6.59 15.19 6.05
N GLU A 111 -7.55 15.96 5.52
CA GLU A 111 -8.27 15.63 4.29
C GLU A 111 -7.35 15.37 3.09
N ARG A 112 -6.14 15.97 3.12
CA ARG A 112 -5.10 15.74 2.11
C ARG A 112 -4.63 14.29 2.07
N GLU A 113 -4.65 13.54 3.17
CA GLU A 113 -4.30 12.11 3.14
C GLU A 113 -5.33 11.27 2.37
N MET A 114 -6.56 11.76 2.19
CA MET A 114 -7.62 10.98 1.53
C MET A 114 -7.63 11.10 0.00
N LYS A 115 -6.59 11.69 -0.62
CA LYS A 115 -6.52 11.86 -2.09
C LYS A 115 -6.52 10.53 -2.86
N LEU A 116 -6.10 9.44 -2.22
CA LEU A 116 -6.07 8.10 -2.82
C LEU A 116 -7.39 7.33 -2.64
N ALA A 117 -8.37 7.86 -1.89
CA ALA A 117 -9.55 7.11 -1.49
C ALA A 117 -10.53 6.78 -2.62
N SER A 118 -10.51 7.53 -3.72
CA SER A 118 -11.36 7.28 -4.90
C SER A 118 -10.78 6.25 -5.87
N ILE A 119 -9.54 5.79 -5.63
CA ILE A 119 -8.84 4.87 -6.53
C ILE A 119 -9.26 3.44 -6.23
N ILE A 120 -9.42 2.63 -7.28
CA ILE A 120 -9.70 1.20 -7.14
C ILE A 120 -8.54 0.57 -6.35
N PRO A 121 -8.79 -0.08 -5.20
CA PRO A 121 -7.74 -0.41 -4.24
C PRO A 121 -6.91 -1.64 -4.64
N ILE A 122 -7.05 -2.14 -5.87
CA ILE A 122 -6.31 -3.30 -6.37
C ILE A 122 -5.83 -3.08 -7.81
N SER A 123 -4.64 -3.58 -8.12
CA SER A 123 -4.05 -3.58 -9.45
C SER A 123 -3.22 -4.84 -9.66
N HIS A 124 -3.33 -5.46 -10.85
CA HIS A 124 -2.50 -6.61 -11.22
C HIS A 124 -1.27 -6.13 -11.99
N ILE A 125 -0.09 -6.30 -11.39
CA ILE A 125 1.16 -5.83 -11.98
C ILE A 125 1.59 -6.77 -13.11
N GLN A 126 1.80 -6.20 -14.31
CA GLN A 126 2.32 -6.94 -15.46
C GLN A 126 3.67 -7.58 -15.15
N LEU A 127 3.92 -8.78 -15.68
CA LEU A 127 5.11 -9.57 -15.39
C LEU A 127 6.43 -8.79 -15.59
N ALA A 128 6.51 -7.95 -16.63
CA ALA A 128 7.66 -7.12 -16.92
C ALA A 128 7.98 -6.11 -15.80
N ASP A 129 6.95 -5.60 -15.11
CA ASP A 129 7.08 -4.61 -14.05
C ASP A 129 7.32 -5.26 -12.67
N ARG A 130 7.06 -6.56 -12.49
CA ARG A 130 7.19 -7.25 -11.19
C ARG A 130 8.62 -7.35 -10.69
N ILE A 131 9.58 -7.62 -11.59
CA ILE A 131 11.02 -7.67 -11.26
C ILE A 131 11.45 -6.31 -10.69
N ASP A 132 10.96 -5.26 -11.33
CA ASP A 132 11.27 -3.88 -11.03
C ASP A 132 10.63 -3.42 -9.72
N LEU A 133 9.39 -3.82 -9.46
CA LEU A 133 8.70 -3.65 -8.17
C LEU A 133 9.49 -4.34 -7.05
N LYS A 134 9.86 -5.61 -7.24
CA LYS A 134 10.57 -6.40 -6.23
C LYS A 134 11.93 -5.81 -5.88
N LYS A 135 12.73 -5.42 -6.88
CA LYS A 135 14.04 -4.78 -6.66
C LYS A 135 13.89 -3.49 -5.83
N ARG A 136 12.92 -2.65 -6.20
CA ARG A 136 12.60 -1.40 -5.50
C ARG A 136 12.17 -1.65 -4.07
N PHE A 137 11.23 -2.55 -3.84
CA PHE A 137 10.77 -2.87 -2.49
C PHE A 137 11.89 -3.45 -1.62
N LEU A 138 12.72 -4.35 -2.15
CA LEU A 138 13.85 -4.92 -1.39
C LEU A 138 14.89 -3.85 -1.02
N LEU A 139 15.13 -2.86 -1.89
CA LEU A 139 15.94 -1.71 -1.57
C LEU A 139 15.30 -0.87 -0.45
N MET A 140 14.02 -0.52 -0.57
CA MET A 140 13.29 0.21 0.48
C MET A 140 13.37 -0.53 1.82
N HIS A 141 13.10 -1.84 1.83
CA HIS A 141 13.15 -2.67 3.01
C HIS A 141 14.54 -2.60 3.67
N ARG A 142 15.62 -2.78 2.90
CA ARG A 142 16.98 -2.70 3.44
C ARG A 142 17.29 -1.31 4.01
N GLU A 143 17.08 -0.25 3.24
CA GLU A 143 17.39 1.13 3.67
C GLU A 143 16.56 1.53 4.89
N PHE A 144 15.30 1.10 4.97
CA PHE A 144 14.43 1.34 6.12
C PHE A 144 14.90 0.61 7.39
N GLN A 145 15.38 -0.63 7.28
CA GLN A 145 15.89 -1.39 8.40
C GLN A 145 17.23 -0.83 8.92
N GLU A 146 18.12 -0.46 8.00
CA GLU A 146 19.46 0.02 8.35
C GLU A 146 19.48 1.49 8.77
N LYS A 147 18.45 2.27 8.39
CA LYS A 147 18.30 3.70 8.70
C LYS A 147 19.58 4.53 8.44
N ARG A 148 20.30 4.20 7.36
CA ARG A 148 21.53 4.92 6.96
C ARG A 148 21.23 6.39 6.65
N GLN A 149 22.26 7.23 6.63
CA GLN A 149 22.09 8.63 6.24
C GLN A 149 21.38 8.74 4.89
N GLY A 150 20.31 9.55 4.83
CA GLY A 150 19.49 9.72 3.63
C GLY A 150 18.43 8.63 3.40
N TYR A 151 18.24 7.67 4.32
CA TYR A 151 17.24 6.60 4.15
C TYR A 151 15.83 7.14 3.89
N SER A 152 15.44 8.26 4.52
CA SER A 152 14.13 8.89 4.34
C SER A 152 13.92 9.43 2.92
N LEU A 153 14.99 9.91 2.27
CA LEU A 153 14.93 10.40 0.89
C LEU A 153 14.78 9.24 -0.11
N ILE A 154 15.58 8.18 0.05
CA ILE A 154 15.51 7.03 -0.86
C ILE A 154 14.21 6.25 -0.69
N THR A 155 13.73 6.04 0.55
CA THR A 155 12.44 5.38 0.79
C THR A 155 11.26 6.19 0.26
N LYS A 156 11.30 7.53 0.34
CA LYS A 156 10.35 8.43 -0.33
C LYS A 156 10.37 8.25 -1.86
N SER A 157 11.54 8.25 -2.49
CA SER A 157 11.67 8.02 -3.94
C SER A 157 11.04 6.69 -4.35
N ILE A 158 11.38 5.62 -3.62
CA ILE A 158 10.87 4.29 -3.93
C ILE A 158 9.35 4.22 -3.70
N CYS A 159 8.81 4.86 -2.66
CA CYS A 159 7.37 4.95 -2.45
C CYS A 159 6.66 5.54 -3.68
N LEU A 160 7.17 6.65 -4.22
CA LEU A 160 6.63 7.26 -5.44
C LEU A 160 6.73 6.33 -6.65
N GLU A 161 7.84 5.62 -6.82
CA GLU A 161 8.02 4.65 -7.90
C GLU A 161 7.04 3.46 -7.79
N LEU A 162 6.81 2.95 -6.58
CA LEU A 162 5.86 1.85 -6.34
C LEU A 162 4.40 2.29 -6.53
N LEU A 163 4.06 3.52 -6.16
CA LEU A 163 2.77 4.15 -6.46
C LEU A 163 2.58 4.32 -7.98
N TYR A 164 3.62 4.77 -8.70
CA TYR A 164 3.58 4.85 -10.15
C TYR A 164 3.32 3.48 -10.79
N LEU A 165 4.01 2.41 -10.34
CA LEU A 165 3.76 1.05 -10.84
C LEU A 165 2.33 0.60 -10.59
N PHE A 166 1.76 0.91 -9.43
CA PHE A 166 0.36 0.64 -9.13
C PHE A 166 -0.58 1.38 -10.10
N PHE A 167 -0.43 2.70 -10.25
CA PHE A 167 -1.29 3.51 -11.13
C PHE A 167 -1.15 3.18 -12.61
N LYS A 168 0.07 2.89 -13.09
CA LYS A 168 0.33 2.48 -14.47
C LYS A 168 -0.44 1.21 -14.83
N ASN A 169 -0.67 0.33 -13.85
CA ASN A 169 -1.36 -0.95 -14.02
C ASN A 169 -2.86 -0.87 -13.68
N GLN A 170 -3.37 0.29 -13.25
CA GLN A 170 -4.80 0.51 -13.12
C GLN A 170 -5.44 0.45 -14.50
N THR A 171 -6.30 -0.54 -14.74
CA THR A 171 -7.12 -0.55 -15.94
C THR A 171 -8.17 0.55 -15.82
N GLU A 172 -8.26 1.45 -16.81
CA GLU A 172 -9.44 2.32 -16.91
C GLU A 172 -10.70 1.45 -16.82
N PRO A 173 -11.73 1.85 -16.06
CA PRO A 173 -12.97 1.12 -16.05
C PRO A 173 -13.44 1.03 -17.50
N LYS A 174 -13.50 -0.19 -18.04
CA LYS A 174 -14.24 -0.46 -19.27
C LYS A 174 -15.67 -0.05 -18.96
N ILE A 175 -16.04 1.18 -19.30
CA ILE A 175 -17.44 1.57 -19.39
C ILE A 175 -18.01 0.62 -20.44
N LYS A 176 -18.65 -0.46 -19.99
CA LYS A 176 -19.58 -1.20 -20.83
C LYS A 176 -20.70 -0.21 -21.14
N ARG A 177 -20.52 0.59 -22.21
CA ARG A 177 -21.64 1.23 -22.89
C ARG A 177 -22.43 0.09 -23.50
N GLY A 178 -23.37 -0.44 -22.73
CA GLY A 178 -24.43 -1.27 -23.28
C GLY A 178 -25.30 -0.39 -24.16
N LYS A 179 -25.27 -0.63 -25.46
CA LYS A 179 -26.44 -0.81 -26.31
C LYS A 179 -26.10 -1.85 -27.36
#